data_AF-A0A426Y2S9-F1
#
_entry.id   AF-A0A426Y2S9-F1
#
_cell.length_a   1.000
_cell.length_b   1.000
_cell.length_c   1.000
_cell.angle_alpha   90.00
_cell.angle_beta   90.00
_cell.angle_gamma   90.00
#
_symmetry.space_group_name_H-M   'P 1'
#
loop_
_entity.id
_entity.type
_entity.pdbx_description
1 polymer ?
#
loop_
_entity_poly.entity_id
_entity_poly.type
_entity_poly.pdbx_seq_one_letter_code
_entity_poly.pdbx_strand_id
1 'polypeptide(L)'
;MTWLNPNEGKDPLKPRWSSISGLIECGSKANELQKIVYQLQAELESSESRRKGLEEEVSLLRSNLDGSQDDQAQLEGDVLSLTEAAAFLEVELKAEGPKVVATYKASREFETGLEKMGRISYEFGYRVALERLCWRHPEVEVEQDPFAECSEEGNVRMNLCQPFDDSTPRRNS
;
A
#
# COMPACT_ATOMS: atom_id res chain seq x y z
N MET A 1 -104.40 9.97 -64.33
CA MET A 1 -103.07 9.42 -64.67
C MET A 1 -102.21 9.42 -63.43
N THR A 2 -102.08 8.27 -62.78
CA THR A 2 -101.15 8.00 -61.68
C THR A 2 -99.82 7.53 -62.27
N TRP A 3 -98.72 8.22 -62.00
CA TRP A 3 -97.39 7.64 -62.17
C TRP A 3 -96.55 7.87 -60.90
N LEU A 4 -96.03 6.73 -60.45
CA LEU A 4 -95.40 6.44 -59.17
C LEU A 4 -94.08 7.21 -58.96
N ASN A 5 -93.83 7.56 -57.70
CA ASN A 5 -92.58 8.15 -57.23
C ASN A 5 -91.35 7.30 -57.60
N PRO A 6 -90.19 7.91 -57.93
CA PRO A 6 -88.93 7.20 -58.07
C PRO A 6 -88.47 6.73 -56.69
N ASN A 7 -88.62 5.44 -56.42
CA ASN A 7 -88.16 4.82 -55.18
C ASN A 7 -86.62 4.71 -55.19
N GLU A 8 -85.99 5.09 -54.09
CA GLU A 8 -84.54 5.06 -53.84
C GLU A 8 -83.97 3.63 -54.03
N GLY A 9 -83.30 3.38 -55.16
CA GLY A 9 -82.56 2.14 -55.40
C GLY A 9 -81.20 2.16 -54.71
N LYS A 10 -81.12 1.76 -53.44
CA LYS A 10 -79.83 1.45 -52.80
C LYS A 10 -79.25 0.18 -53.43
N ASP A 11 -78.07 0.29 -54.04
CA ASP A 11 -77.33 -0.81 -54.65
C ASP A 11 -76.97 -1.89 -53.60
N PRO A 12 -77.45 -3.14 -53.75
CA PRO A 12 -77.26 -4.19 -52.75
C PRO A 12 -75.81 -4.64 -52.58
N LEU A 13 -74.89 -4.25 -53.49
CA LEU A 13 -73.48 -4.65 -53.43
C LEU A 13 -72.57 -3.66 -52.70
N LYS A 14 -72.98 -2.39 -52.55
CA LYS A 14 -72.18 -1.34 -51.91
C LYS A 14 -71.77 -1.67 -50.46
N PRO A 15 -72.66 -2.22 -49.60
CA PRO A 15 -72.27 -2.61 -48.24
C PRO A 15 -71.22 -3.72 -48.23
N ARG A 16 -71.29 -4.64 -49.19
CA ARG A 16 -70.40 -5.80 -49.28
C ARG A 16 -68.97 -5.40 -49.62
N TRP A 17 -68.79 -4.47 -50.56
CA TRP A 17 -67.47 -3.96 -50.94
C TRP A 17 -66.82 -3.13 -49.82
N SER A 18 -67.61 -2.34 -49.09
CA SER A 18 -67.13 -1.63 -47.89
C SER A 18 -66.67 -2.59 -46.78
N SER A 19 -67.41 -3.68 -46.54
CA SER A 19 -67.01 -4.70 -45.57
C SER A 19 -65.72 -5.44 -45.97
N ILE A 20 -65.54 -5.73 -47.27
CA ILE A 20 -64.32 -6.37 -47.78
C ILE A 20 -63.11 -5.43 -47.64
N SER A 21 -63.27 -4.15 -47.97
CA SER A 21 -62.20 -3.15 -47.80
C SER A 21 -61.78 -3.01 -46.33
N GLY A 22 -62.75 -2.97 -45.40
CA GLY A 22 -62.47 -2.90 -43.96
C GLY A 22 -61.76 -4.15 -43.42
N LEU A 23 -62.08 -5.34 -43.94
CA LEU A 23 -61.40 -6.59 -43.58
C LEU A 23 -59.94 -6.63 -44.06
N ILE A 24 -59.66 -6.15 -45.27
CA ILE A 24 -58.29 -6.08 -45.82
C ILE A 24 -57.44 -5.08 -45.00
N GLU A 25 -58.00 -3.92 -44.67
CA GLU A 25 -57.33 -2.92 -43.83
C GLU A 25 -57.08 -3.46 -42.41
N CYS A 26 -58.07 -4.16 -41.84
CA CYS A 26 -57.93 -4.85 -40.55
C CYS A 26 -56.81 -5.91 -40.59
N GLY A 27 -56.71 -6.69 -41.67
CA GLY A 27 -55.65 -7.68 -41.86
C GLY A 27 -54.26 -7.06 -41.97
N SER A 28 -54.12 -5.95 -42.70
CA SER A 28 -52.84 -5.22 -42.80
C SER A 28 -52.40 -4.65 -41.44
N LYS A 29 -53.34 -4.10 -40.65
CA LYS A 29 -53.05 -3.61 -39.30
C LYS A 29 -52.65 -4.74 -38.35
N ALA A 30 -53.27 -5.92 -38.48
CA ALA A 30 -52.91 -7.09 -37.69
C ALA A 30 -51.47 -7.57 -37.97
N ASN A 31 -51.03 -7.55 -39.23
CA ASN A 31 -49.66 -7.92 -39.61
C ASN A 31 -48.61 -6.92 -39.07
N GLU A 32 -48.91 -5.62 -39.11
CA GLU A 32 -47.99 -4.60 -38.57
C GLU A 32 -47.88 -4.71 -37.04
N LEU A 33 -49.01 -4.92 -36.34
CA LEU A 33 -49.01 -5.20 -34.91
C LEU A 33 -48.21 -6.47 -34.57
N GLN A 34 -48.36 -7.53 -35.36
CA GLN A 34 -47.62 -8.77 -35.19
C GLN A 34 -46.10 -8.54 -35.32
N LYS A 35 -45.66 -7.75 -36.30
CA LYS A 35 -44.25 -7.38 -36.46
C LYS A 35 -43.71 -6.62 -35.26
N ILE A 36 -44.47 -5.64 -34.74
CA ILE A 36 -44.09 -4.88 -33.55
C ILE A 36 -43.97 -5.80 -32.33
N VAL A 37 -44.89 -6.75 -32.15
CA VAL A 37 -44.82 -7.73 -31.05
C VAL A 37 -43.53 -8.56 -31.12
N TYR A 38 -43.15 -9.05 -32.30
CA TYR A 38 -41.89 -9.78 -32.46
C TYR A 38 -40.65 -8.91 -32.20
N GLN A 39 -40.66 -7.64 -32.61
CA GLN A 39 -39.56 -6.71 -32.32
C GLN A 39 -39.42 -6.44 -30.82
N LEU A 40 -40.53 -6.12 -30.15
CA LEU A 40 -40.54 -5.89 -28.71
C LEU A 40 -40.10 -7.13 -27.92
N GLN A 41 -40.47 -8.33 -28.37
CA GLN A 41 -40.03 -9.57 -27.75
C GLN A 41 -38.50 -9.73 -27.86
N ALA A 42 -37.92 -9.50 -29.04
CA ALA A 42 -36.48 -9.58 -29.23
C ALA A 42 -35.70 -8.53 -28.41
N GLU A 43 -36.22 -7.31 -28.31
CA GLU A 43 -35.64 -6.26 -27.48
C GLU A 43 -35.73 -6.59 -25.98
N LEU A 44 -36.85 -7.18 -25.54
CA LEU A 44 -37.02 -7.64 -24.15
C LEU A 44 -35.98 -8.72 -23.82
N GLU A 45 -35.85 -9.75 -24.66
CA GLU A 45 -34.85 -10.82 -24.48
C GLU A 45 -33.42 -10.27 -24.46
N SER A 46 -33.10 -9.31 -25.34
CA SER A 46 -31.80 -8.62 -25.34
C SER A 46 -31.54 -7.84 -24.05
N SER A 47 -32.54 -7.10 -23.56
CA SER A 47 -32.42 -6.33 -22.32
C SER A 47 -32.32 -7.24 -21.10
N GLU A 48 -33.05 -8.35 -21.07
CA GLU A 48 -32.95 -9.35 -20.01
C GLU A 48 -31.57 -10.00 -19.95
N SER A 49 -30.99 -10.33 -21.11
CA SER A 49 -29.62 -10.84 -21.20
C SER A 49 -28.61 -9.83 -20.64
N ARG A 50 -28.71 -8.56 -21.04
CA ARG A 50 -27.87 -7.48 -20.51
C ARG A 50 -28.05 -7.30 -19.00
N ARG A 51 -29.28 -7.38 -18.50
CA ARG A 51 -29.58 -7.29 -17.06
C ARG A 51 -28.90 -8.42 -16.28
N LYS A 52 -28.95 -9.66 -16.78
CA LYS A 52 -28.27 -10.80 -16.15
C LYS A 52 -26.75 -10.60 -16.11
N GLY A 53 -26.14 -10.14 -17.20
CA GLY A 53 -24.70 -9.84 -17.21
C GLY A 53 -24.29 -8.78 -16.20
N LEU A 54 -25.07 -7.69 -16.08
CA LEU A 54 -24.82 -6.65 -15.07
C LEU A 54 -25.03 -7.16 -13.64
N GLU A 55 -26.01 -8.05 -13.42
CA GLU A 55 -26.26 -8.65 -12.12
C GLU A 55 -25.08 -9.53 -11.66
N GLU A 56 -24.50 -10.30 -12.57
CA GLU A 56 -23.28 -11.08 -12.32
C GLU A 56 -22.08 -10.18 -12.01
N GLU A 57 -21.89 -9.10 -12.77
CA GLU A 57 -20.80 -8.14 -12.54
C GLU A 57 -20.94 -7.43 -11.19
N VAL A 58 -22.15 -6.99 -10.83
CA VAL A 58 -22.43 -6.40 -9.52
C VAL A 58 -22.17 -7.41 -8.40
N SER A 59 -22.52 -8.68 -8.59
CA SER A 59 -22.21 -9.72 -7.62
C SER A 59 -20.70 -9.90 -7.43
N LEU A 60 -19.93 -9.92 -8.52
CA LEU A 60 -18.47 -10.02 -8.47
C LEU A 60 -17.84 -8.81 -7.77
N LEU A 61 -18.29 -7.59 -8.12
CA LEU A 61 -17.80 -6.36 -7.49
C LEU A 61 -18.10 -6.32 -5.99
N ARG A 62 -19.26 -6.85 -5.55
CA ARG A 62 -19.60 -6.97 -4.13
C ARG A 62 -18.64 -7.91 -3.40
N SER A 63 -18.38 -9.10 -3.94
CA SER A 63 -17.42 -10.03 -3.35
C SER A 63 -16.00 -9.45 -3.26
N ASN A 64 -15.57 -8.73 -4.29
CA ASN A 64 -14.25 -8.09 -4.28
C ASN A 64 -14.17 -6.96 -3.24
N LEU A 65 -15.24 -6.17 -3.10
CA LEU A 65 -15.31 -5.11 -2.11
C LEU A 65 -15.28 -5.69 -0.68
N ASP A 66 -16.02 -6.76 -0.44
CA ASP A 66 -16.05 -7.47 0.85
C ASP A 66 -14.63 -7.96 1.23
N GLY A 67 -13.94 -8.64 0.31
CA GLY A 67 -12.56 -9.06 0.54
C GLY A 67 -11.60 -7.89 0.78
N SER A 68 -11.75 -6.78 0.04
CA SER A 68 -10.94 -5.58 0.28
C SER A 68 -11.23 -4.92 1.63
N GLN A 69 -12.45 -5.02 2.15
CA GLN A 69 -12.81 -4.50 3.47
C GLN A 69 -12.22 -5.37 4.58
N ASP A 70 -12.22 -6.70 4.40
CA ASP A 70 -11.57 -7.64 5.32
C ASP A 70 -10.05 -7.38 5.40
N ASP A 71 -9.39 -7.24 4.25
CA ASP A 71 -7.95 -6.92 4.17
C ASP A 71 -7.65 -5.59 4.89
N GLN A 72 -8.52 -4.57 4.71
CA GLN A 72 -8.38 -3.30 5.40
C GLN A 72 -8.50 -3.45 6.92
N ALA A 73 -9.51 -4.19 7.41
CA ALA A 73 -9.72 -4.40 8.83
C ALA A 73 -8.53 -5.15 9.48
N GLN A 74 -7.95 -6.11 8.77
CA GLN A 74 -6.74 -6.81 9.21
C GLN A 74 -5.55 -5.85 9.32
N LEU A 75 -5.31 -5.04 8.29
CA LEU A 75 -4.22 -4.06 8.28
C LEU A 75 -4.36 -3.03 9.41
N GLU A 76 -5.58 -2.55 9.68
CA GLU A 76 -5.85 -1.64 10.79
C GLU A 76 -5.48 -2.29 12.14
N GLY A 77 -5.82 -3.57 12.34
CA GLY A 77 -5.42 -4.33 13.53
C GLY A 77 -3.90 -4.47 13.68
N ASP A 78 -3.20 -4.77 12.59
CA ASP A 78 -1.74 -4.91 12.58
C ASP A 78 -1.06 -3.57 12.88
N VAL A 79 -1.55 -2.47 12.30
CA VAL A 79 -1.02 -1.12 12.55
C VAL A 79 -1.22 -0.71 14.01
N LEU A 80 -2.39 -1.00 14.60
CA LEU A 80 -2.63 -0.74 16.01
C LEU A 80 -1.68 -1.55 16.89
N SER A 81 -1.51 -2.84 16.61
CA SER A 81 -0.61 -3.73 17.36
C SER A 81 0.85 -3.27 17.27
N LEU A 82 1.30 -2.86 16.07
CA LEU A 82 2.64 -2.32 15.85
C LEU A 82 2.85 -0.99 16.59
N THR A 83 1.83 -0.13 16.60
CA THR A 83 1.88 1.16 17.31
C THR A 83 2.00 0.95 18.81
N GLU A 84 1.26 -0.01 19.37
CA GLU A 84 1.35 -0.37 20.79
C GLU A 84 2.75 -0.92 21.14
N ALA A 85 3.29 -1.82 20.32
CA ALA A 85 4.63 -2.36 20.50
C ALA A 85 5.72 -1.27 20.41
N ALA A 86 5.59 -0.33 19.46
CA ALA A 86 6.51 0.80 19.32
C ALA A 86 6.47 1.73 20.54
N ALA A 87 5.27 2.03 21.06
CA ALA A 87 5.12 2.83 22.27
C ALA A 87 5.73 2.14 23.49
N PHE A 88 5.55 0.81 23.63
CA PHE A 88 6.18 0.03 24.69
C PHE A 88 7.72 0.10 24.62
N LEU A 89 8.30 -0.12 23.44
CA LEU A 89 9.75 -0.05 23.24
C LEU A 89 10.30 1.35 23.48
N GLU A 90 9.56 2.40 23.11
CA GLU A 90 9.96 3.77 23.39
C GLU A 90 10.06 4.02 24.90
N VAL A 91 9.05 3.58 25.67
CA VAL A 91 9.06 3.70 27.13
C VAL A 91 10.24 2.92 27.74
N GLU A 92 10.46 1.67 27.31
CA GLU A 92 11.57 0.85 27.78
C GLU A 92 12.92 1.49 27.46
N LEU A 93 13.11 1.98 26.24
CA LEU A 93 14.36 2.64 25.83
C LEU A 93 14.62 3.94 26.60
N LYS A 94 13.57 4.72 26.91
CA LYS A 94 13.70 5.92 27.76
C LYS A 94 14.06 5.57 29.20
N ALA A 95 13.57 4.44 29.72
CA ALA A 95 13.83 4.01 31.08
C ALA A 95 15.19 3.31 31.25
N GLU A 96 15.54 2.42 30.33
CA GLU A 96 16.71 1.54 30.43
C GLU A 96 17.92 2.07 29.66
N GLY A 97 17.71 2.80 28.56
CA GLY A 97 18.76 3.38 27.73
C GLY A 97 19.79 4.19 28.54
N PRO A 98 19.37 5.14 29.41
CA PRO A 98 20.32 5.88 30.25
C PRO A 98 21.13 4.99 31.19
N LYS A 99 20.56 3.90 31.71
CA LYS A 99 21.25 2.97 32.59
C LYS A 99 22.31 2.18 31.85
N VAL A 100 21.97 1.63 30.68
CA VAL A 100 22.92 0.91 29.81
C VAL A 100 24.07 1.81 29.36
N VAL A 101 23.78 3.07 29.01
CA VAL A 101 24.82 4.05 28.66
C VAL A 101 25.68 4.38 29.87
N ALA A 102 25.09 4.52 31.06
CA ALA A 102 25.85 4.80 32.28
C ALA A 102 26.76 3.63 32.67
N THR A 103 26.28 2.39 32.59
CA THR A 103 27.10 1.20 32.89
C THR A 103 28.23 1.04 31.88
N TYR A 104 27.97 1.28 30.59
CA TYR A 104 29.02 1.30 29.57
C TYR A 104 30.08 2.37 29.84
N LYS A 105 29.67 3.61 30.15
CA LYS A 105 30.61 4.70 30.48
C LYS A 105 31.41 4.46 31.75
N ALA A 106 30.86 3.71 32.70
CA ALA A 106 31.56 3.31 33.92
C ALA A 106 32.45 2.07 33.72
N SER A 107 32.42 1.44 32.54
CA SER A 107 33.24 0.27 32.25
C SER A 107 34.71 0.65 32.07
N ARG A 108 35.60 -0.26 32.49
CA ARG A 108 37.06 -0.12 32.30
C ARG A 108 37.44 -0.06 30.83
N GLU A 109 36.71 -0.72 29.94
CA GLU A 109 36.97 -0.68 28.50
C GLU A 109 36.77 0.72 27.93
N PHE A 110 35.71 1.41 28.37
CA PHE A 110 35.48 2.80 28.00
C PHE A 110 36.59 3.72 28.54
N GLU A 111 36.96 3.58 29.81
CA GLU A 111 38.03 4.37 30.44
C GLU A 111 39.38 4.16 29.75
N THR A 112 39.81 2.92 29.54
CA THR A 112 41.06 2.60 28.82
C THR A 112 41.01 3.05 27.36
N GLY A 113 39.84 3.04 26.73
CA GLY A 113 39.63 3.63 25.41
C GLY A 113 39.87 5.14 25.41
N LEU A 114 39.38 5.86 26.42
CA LEU A 114 39.61 7.29 26.60
C LEU A 114 41.08 7.61 26.86
N GLU A 115 41.78 6.85 27.70
CA GLU A 115 43.21 7.02 27.95
C GLU A 115 44.04 6.89 26.66
N LYS A 116 43.76 5.85 25.87
CA LYS A 116 44.42 5.64 24.57
C LYS A 116 44.13 6.79 23.60
N MET A 117 42.88 7.23 23.51
CA MET A 117 42.49 8.35 22.64
C MET A 117 43.18 9.66 23.07
N GLY A 118 43.26 9.91 24.37
CA GLY A 118 43.97 11.06 24.94
C GLY A 118 45.46 11.04 24.61
N ARG A 119 46.11 9.88 24.75
CA ARG A 119 47.52 9.67 24.40
C ARG A 119 47.79 9.95 22.93
N ILE A 120 46.99 9.38 22.02
CA ILE A 120 47.12 9.58 20.56
C ILE A 120 46.94 11.07 20.20
N SER A 121 45.94 11.72 20.80
CA SER A 121 45.66 13.14 20.53
C SER A 121 46.80 14.05 21.01
N TYR A 122 47.36 13.75 22.19
CA TYR A 122 48.51 14.47 22.73
C TYR A 122 49.77 14.27 21.88
N GLU A 123 50.08 13.01 21.51
CA GLU A 123 51.21 12.68 20.65
C GLU A 123 51.13 13.39 19.30
N PHE A 124 49.95 13.41 18.68
CA PHE A 124 49.71 14.15 17.45
C PHE A 124 49.96 15.65 17.62
N GLY A 125 49.41 16.26 18.68
CA GLY A 125 49.62 17.67 18.99
C GLY A 125 51.08 18.02 19.24
N TYR A 126 51.82 17.12 19.91
CA TYR A 126 53.24 17.26 20.17
C TYR A 126 54.06 17.25 18.88
N ARG A 127 53.84 16.25 18.01
CA ARG A 127 54.53 16.16 16.70
C ARG A 127 54.31 17.42 15.85
N VAL A 128 53.07 17.93 15.80
CA VAL A 128 52.74 19.17 15.09
C VAL A 128 53.46 20.39 15.71
N ALA A 129 53.51 20.49 17.03
CA ALA A 129 54.22 21.58 17.71
C ALA A 129 55.74 21.51 17.46
N LEU A 130 56.30 20.31 17.46
CA LEU A 130 57.70 20.05 17.19
C LEU A 130 58.09 20.46 15.76
N GLU A 131 57.34 20.04 14.74
CA GLU A 131 57.59 20.45 13.35
C GLU A 131 57.53 21.98 13.18
N ARG A 132 56.57 22.64 13.84
CA ARG A 132 56.45 24.11 13.82
C ARG A 132 57.61 24.82 14.50
N LEU A 133 58.20 24.22 15.52
CA LEU A 133 59.39 24.74 16.20
C LEU A 133 60.61 24.59 15.30
N CYS A 134 60.84 23.40 14.76
CA CYS A 134 61.96 23.11 13.86
C CYS A 134 61.93 23.98 12.60
N TRP A 135 60.75 24.27 12.06
CA TRP A 135 60.61 25.19 10.92
C TRP A 135 61.07 26.62 11.24
N ARG A 136 60.86 27.09 12.47
CA ARG A 136 61.22 28.46 12.88
C ARG A 136 62.65 28.58 13.39
N HIS A 137 63.17 27.52 14.02
CA HIS A 137 64.48 27.51 14.66
C HIS A 137 65.20 26.19 14.34
N PRO A 138 65.84 26.09 13.16
CA PRO A 138 66.48 24.85 12.71
C PRO A 138 67.67 24.42 13.57
N GLU A 139 68.25 25.33 14.36
CA GLU A 139 69.40 25.04 15.22
C GLU A 139 69.03 24.44 16.59
N VAL A 140 67.72 24.34 16.91
CA VAL A 140 67.27 23.79 18.19
C VAL A 140 67.30 22.25 18.13
N GLU A 141 68.26 21.65 18.84
CA GLU A 141 68.25 20.22 19.14
C GLU A 141 67.16 19.91 20.17
N VAL A 142 66.20 19.07 19.78
CA VAL A 142 65.20 18.51 20.70
C VAL A 142 65.69 17.16 21.18
N GLU A 143 65.83 17.01 22.49
CA GLU A 143 66.09 15.74 23.17
C GLU A 143 64.99 14.73 22.81
N GLN A 144 65.37 13.46 22.58
CA GLN A 144 64.59 12.40 21.92
C GLN A 144 63.06 12.48 22.10
N ASP A 145 62.32 12.28 21.00
CA ASP A 145 60.86 12.24 21.00
C ASP A 145 60.35 11.20 22.03
N PRO A 146 59.65 11.63 23.10
CA PRO A 146 59.11 10.74 24.12
C PRO A 146 58.15 9.66 23.60
N PHE A 147 57.70 9.79 22.34
CA PHE A 147 56.79 8.87 21.67
C PHE A 147 57.47 7.96 20.64
N ALA A 148 58.77 8.10 20.39
CA ALA A 148 59.49 7.33 19.37
C ALA A 148 59.55 5.82 19.65
N GLU A 149 59.44 5.38 20.91
CA GLU A 149 59.48 3.96 21.32
C GLU A 149 58.10 3.32 21.52
N CYS A 150 57.01 4.09 21.49
CA CYS A 150 55.72 3.63 21.99
C CYS A 150 54.80 3.00 20.93
N SER A 151 55.35 2.23 19.99
CA SER A 151 54.54 1.33 19.17
C SER A 151 54.20 0.04 19.95
N GLU A 152 53.49 0.15 21.07
CA GLU A 152 52.85 -1.00 21.75
C GLU A 152 51.57 -1.43 21.00
N GLU A 153 51.58 -1.42 19.66
CA GLU A 153 50.56 -2.09 18.85
C GLU A 153 50.73 -3.61 18.84
N GLY A 154 51.81 -4.13 19.44
CA GLY A 154 52.07 -5.55 19.56
C GLY A 154 51.63 -6.13 20.90
N ASN A 155 50.32 -6.34 21.13
CA ASN A 155 49.75 -7.46 21.94
C ASN A 155 48.31 -7.28 22.47
N VAL A 156 47.55 -6.23 22.13
CA VAL A 156 46.10 -6.30 22.37
C VAL A 156 45.50 -7.24 21.32
N ARG A 157 45.51 -8.55 21.64
CA ARG A 157 44.73 -9.56 20.93
C ARG A 157 43.27 -9.11 21.01
N MET A 158 42.79 -8.42 19.98
CA MET A 158 41.39 -8.11 19.79
C MET A 158 40.67 -9.46 19.72
N ASN A 159 40.06 -9.87 20.83
CA ASN A 159 39.20 -11.03 20.82
C ASN A 159 37.92 -10.61 20.10
N LEU A 160 37.94 -10.75 18.77
CA LEU A 160 36.82 -10.48 17.86
C LEU A 160 35.60 -11.39 18.11
N CYS A 161 35.64 -12.23 19.14
CA CYS A 161 34.62 -13.22 19.45
C CYS A 161 34.15 -13.06 20.89
N GLN A 162 33.49 -11.95 21.21
CA GLN A 162 32.54 -11.96 22.32
C GLN A 162 31.16 -12.16 21.69
N PRO A 163 30.62 -13.40 21.68
CA PRO A 163 29.29 -13.63 21.13
C PRO A 163 28.28 -12.84 21.97
N PHE A 164 27.38 -12.13 21.29
CA PHE A 164 26.18 -11.61 21.94
C PHE A 164 25.39 -12.81 22.48
N ASP A 165 24.95 -12.72 23.73
CA ASP A 165 24.09 -13.72 24.33
C ASP A 165 22.66 -13.53 23.82
N ASP A 166 22.36 -14.11 22.65
CA ASP A 166 21.02 -14.15 22.03
C ASP A 166 20.10 -15.18 22.71
N SER A 167 20.35 -15.49 23.99
CA SER A 167 19.48 -16.33 24.80
C SER A 167 18.12 -15.64 24.98
N THR A 168 17.20 -15.93 24.07
CA THR A 168 15.77 -15.64 24.24
C THR A 168 15.31 -16.17 25.60
N PRO A 169 14.56 -15.38 26.40
CA PRO A 169 14.06 -15.85 27.68
C PRO A 169 13.23 -17.11 27.47
N ARG A 170 13.71 -18.25 28.01
CA ARG A 170 13.01 -19.52 27.90
C ARG A 170 11.66 -19.38 28.61
N ARG A 171 10.57 -19.46 27.84
CA ARG A 171 9.20 -19.43 28.35
C ARG A 171 8.97 -20.69 29.19
N ASN A 172 8.82 -20.51 30.50
CA ASN A 172 8.48 -21.60 31.40
C ASN A 172 7.01 -21.98 31.15
N SER A 173 6.78 -23.15 30.56
CA SER A 173 5.49 -23.84 30.47
C SER A 173 5.39 -24.89 31.56
#